data_AF-A0A538L907-F1
#
_entry.id   AF-A0A538L907-F1
#
_cell.length_a   1.000
_cell.length_b   1.000
_cell.length_c   1.000
_cell.angle_alpha   90.00
_cell.angle_beta   90.00
_cell.angle_gamma   90.00
#
_symmetry.space_group_name_H-M   'P 1'
#
loop_
_entity.id
_entity.type
_entity.pdbx_description
1 polymer ?
#
loop_
_entity_poly.entity_id
_entity_poly.type
_entity_poly.pdbx_seq_one_letter_code
_entity_poly.pdbx_strand_id
1 'polypeptide(L)'
;MIADNRGAWIVTAPGANVLFGGAPVEEFGSGGIELDATAPSSPTGVRILAQIPNLYGPGFTGQMTYYDTPAGAKVFAAGAFTLAGSVWEADVEPVVERLWTEMSTG
;
A
#
# COMPACT_ATOMS: atom_id res chain seq x y z
N MET A 1 -5.36 -26.94 -6.24
CA MET A 1 -5.03 -25.51 -6.42
C MET A 1 -5.46 -24.80 -5.16
N ILE A 2 -4.52 -24.25 -4.38
CA ILE A 2 -4.89 -23.27 -3.36
C ILE A 2 -5.33 -22.04 -4.15
N ALA A 3 -6.56 -21.57 -3.97
CA ALA A 3 -6.96 -20.30 -4.56
C ALA A 3 -6.03 -19.22 -3.99
N ASP A 4 -5.39 -18.44 -4.85
CA ASP A 4 -4.57 -17.31 -4.42
C ASP A 4 -5.46 -16.36 -3.60
N ASN A 5 -5.31 -16.36 -2.26
CA ASN A 5 -6.13 -15.52 -1.42
C ASN A 5 -5.67 -14.06 -1.59
N ARG A 6 -6.42 -13.29 -2.37
CA ARG A 6 -6.13 -11.90 -2.74
C ARG A 6 -7.40 -11.06 -2.68
N GLY A 7 -7.25 -9.76 -2.41
CA GLY A 7 -8.33 -8.77 -2.44
C GLY A 7 -7.85 -7.45 -3.04
N ALA A 8 -8.80 -6.57 -3.39
CA ALA A 8 -8.50 -5.25 -3.91
C ALA A 8 -7.85 -4.36 -2.84
N TRP A 9 -6.91 -3.51 -3.25
CA TRP A 9 -6.46 -2.42 -2.37
C TRP A 9 -7.49 -1.31 -2.35
N ILE A 10 -8.01 -0.98 -1.18
CA ILE A 10 -8.92 0.14 -0.96
C ILE A 10 -8.11 1.35 -0.47
N VAL A 11 -8.13 2.43 -1.23
CA VAL A 11 -7.32 3.63 -1.00
C VAL A 11 -7.87 4.45 0.18
N THR A 12 -6.98 4.94 1.05
CA THR A 12 -7.37 5.71 2.25
C THR A 12 -7.10 7.21 2.09
N ALA A 13 -8.16 8.02 2.25
CA ALA A 13 -8.23 9.42 1.83
C ALA A 13 -7.30 10.47 2.51
N PRO A 14 -6.59 10.22 3.64
CA PRO A 14 -5.55 11.15 4.11
C PRO A 14 -4.13 10.81 3.66
N GLY A 15 -3.80 9.52 3.48
CA GLY A 15 -2.42 9.07 3.18
C GLY A 15 -2.13 8.99 1.68
N ALA A 16 -3.16 8.71 0.88
CA ALA A 16 -3.08 8.40 -0.55
C ALA A 16 -2.56 9.52 -1.46
N ASN A 17 -2.52 10.78 -1.02
CA ASN A 17 -2.23 11.92 -1.90
C ASN A 17 -0.90 11.81 -2.65
N VAL A 18 0.10 11.18 -2.04
CA VAL A 18 1.44 11.04 -2.63
C VAL A 18 1.51 10.01 -3.76
N LEU A 19 0.73 8.93 -3.69
CA LEU A 19 0.75 7.86 -4.70
C LEU A 19 -0.38 7.94 -5.72
N PHE A 20 -1.50 8.57 -5.37
CA PHE A 20 -2.72 8.57 -6.19
C PHE A 20 -3.02 9.93 -6.82
N GLY A 21 -2.11 10.91 -6.68
CA GLY A 21 -2.10 12.15 -7.46
C GLY A 21 -3.36 13.03 -7.29
N GLY A 22 -4.10 12.87 -6.21
CA GLY A 22 -5.30 13.67 -5.89
C GLY A 22 -6.55 13.32 -6.71
N ALA A 23 -6.51 12.39 -7.65
CA ALA A 23 -7.71 11.84 -8.28
C ALA A 23 -8.38 10.85 -7.30
N PRO A 24 -9.73 10.76 -7.27
CA PRO A 24 -10.44 9.80 -6.43
C PRO A 24 -10.24 8.39 -7.01
N VAL A 25 -9.12 7.77 -6.68
CA VAL A 25 -8.93 6.32 -6.81
C VAL A 25 -9.50 5.72 -5.55
N GLU A 26 -10.58 4.95 -5.68
CA GLU A 26 -11.18 4.23 -4.54
C GLU A 26 -10.47 2.89 -4.31
N GLU A 27 -10.04 2.24 -5.39
CA GLU A 27 -9.32 0.98 -5.36
C GLU A 27 -8.33 0.84 -6.53
N PHE A 28 -7.33 -0.03 -6.37
CA PHE A 28 -6.38 -0.38 -7.45
C PHE A 28 -5.79 -1.78 -7.24
N GLY A 29 -5.54 -2.50 -8.31
CA GLY A 29 -4.84 -3.78 -8.31
C GLY A 29 -5.39 -4.81 -7.32
N SER A 30 -4.54 -5.77 -6.95
CA SER A 30 -4.87 -6.73 -5.90
C SER A 30 -3.65 -7.10 -5.07
N GLY A 31 -3.89 -7.48 -3.81
CA GLY A 31 -2.87 -8.22 -3.08
C GLY A 31 -3.34 -9.19 -2.02
N GLY A 32 -2.38 -9.94 -1.50
CA GLY A 32 -2.62 -11.03 -0.56
C GLY A 32 -1.47 -12.05 -0.54
N ILE A 33 -1.81 -13.32 -0.34
CA ILE A 33 -0.91 -14.44 0.03
C ILE A 33 -0.30 -14.28 1.44
N GLU A 34 0.09 -13.06 1.78
CA GLU A 34 0.53 -12.60 3.09
C GLU A 34 0.14 -11.13 3.27
N LEU A 35 -0.12 -10.71 4.51
CA LEU A 35 -0.53 -9.36 4.86
C LEU A 35 0.26 -8.86 6.07
N ASP A 36 0.72 -7.62 5.98
CA ASP A 36 1.28 -6.87 7.10
C ASP A 36 0.30 -5.77 7.54
N ALA A 37 0.37 -5.41 8.83
CA ALA A 37 -0.37 -4.30 9.40
C ALA A 37 0.48 -3.51 10.39
N THR A 38 0.11 -2.26 10.64
CA THR A 38 0.71 -1.45 11.71
C THR A 38 0.47 -2.08 13.08
N ALA A 39 1.42 -1.86 13.98
CA ALA A 39 1.37 -2.34 15.37
C ALA A 39 1.71 -1.19 16.33
N PRO A 40 1.46 -1.32 17.65
CA PRO A 40 1.88 -0.31 18.63
C PRO A 40 3.38 -0.01 18.61
N SER A 41 4.20 -0.93 18.09
CA SER A 41 5.65 -0.76 17.92
C SER A 41 6.05 -0.07 16.61
N SER A 42 5.11 0.22 15.70
CA SER A 42 5.39 0.94 14.46
C SER A 42 5.84 2.39 14.76
N PRO A 43 6.66 3.01 13.89
CA PRO A 43 7.03 4.42 14.04
C PRO A 43 5.83 5.35 14.12
N THR A 44 5.99 6.48 14.82
CA THR A 44 4.98 7.55 14.81
C THR A 44 4.90 8.20 13.43
N GLY A 45 3.71 8.64 13.03
CA GLY A 45 3.52 9.34 11.75
C GLY A 45 3.40 8.43 10.54
N VAL A 46 3.24 7.11 10.74
CA VAL A 46 2.89 6.17 9.67
C VAL A 46 1.56 6.55 9.05
N ARG A 47 1.59 6.80 7.75
CA ARG A 47 0.43 7.01 6.90
C ARG A 47 0.03 5.66 6.32
N ILE A 48 -1.22 5.26 6.52
CA ILE A 48 -1.82 4.18 5.75
C ILE A 48 -2.26 4.78 4.41
N LEU A 49 -1.85 4.15 3.31
CA LEU A 49 -2.13 4.61 1.95
C LEU A 49 -3.30 3.85 1.33
N ALA A 50 -3.36 2.54 1.57
CA ALA A 50 -4.41 1.65 1.13
C ALA A 50 -4.51 0.42 2.07
N GLN A 51 -5.64 -0.27 2.04
CA GLN A 51 -5.90 -1.45 2.86
C GLN A 51 -6.56 -2.58 2.08
N ILE A 52 -6.34 -3.83 2.47
CA ILE A 52 -7.14 -4.99 2.04
C ILE A 52 -7.93 -5.47 3.26
N PRO A 53 -9.21 -5.10 3.42
CA PRO A 53 -9.94 -5.38 4.64
C PRO A 53 -10.34 -6.86 4.77
N ASN A 54 -10.06 -7.45 5.93
CA ASN A 54 -10.58 -8.76 6.35
C ASN A 54 -10.31 -9.93 5.38
N LEU A 55 -9.17 -9.96 4.69
CA LEU A 55 -8.86 -10.97 3.66
C LEU A 55 -8.86 -12.42 4.18
N TYR A 56 -8.40 -12.61 5.43
CA TYR A 56 -8.42 -13.90 6.13
C TYR A 56 -9.50 -13.98 7.22
N GLY A 57 -10.49 -13.09 7.17
CA GLY A 57 -11.57 -12.98 8.15
C GLY A 57 -11.47 -11.69 8.99
N PRO A 58 -12.42 -11.49 9.93
CA PRO A 58 -12.52 -10.26 10.72
C PRO A 58 -11.22 -9.91 11.45
N GLY A 59 -10.72 -8.69 11.23
CA GLY A 59 -9.49 -8.20 11.86
C GLY A 59 -8.20 -8.48 11.08
N PHE A 60 -8.25 -9.28 10.01
CA PHE A 60 -7.10 -9.54 9.14
C PHE A 60 -7.06 -8.55 7.97
N THR A 61 -6.70 -7.31 8.28
CA THR A 61 -6.59 -6.23 7.31
C THR A 61 -5.13 -5.95 6.97
N GLY A 62 -4.75 -6.10 5.70
CA GLY A 62 -3.42 -5.68 5.22
C GLY A 62 -3.37 -4.18 5.02
N GLN A 63 -2.20 -3.57 5.25
CA GLN A 63 -2.02 -2.13 5.17
C GLN A 63 -0.77 -1.78 4.34
N MET A 64 -0.99 -1.06 3.26
CA MET A 64 0.09 -0.38 2.54
C MET A 64 0.42 0.92 3.29
N THR A 65 1.70 1.13 3.61
CA THR A 65 2.11 2.22 4.51
C THR A 65 3.27 3.03 3.97
N TYR A 66 3.36 4.26 4.46
CA TYR A 66 4.44 5.19 4.16
C TYR A 66 4.75 6.07 5.36
N TYR A 67 6.02 6.38 5.61
CA TYR A 67 6.41 7.40 6.58
C TYR A 67 7.76 8.04 6.23
N ASP A 68 7.97 9.22 6.79
CA ASP A 68 9.22 9.96 6.73
C ASP A 68 9.94 9.88 8.08
N THR A 69 11.25 9.84 8.06
CA THR A 69 12.08 9.95 9.27
C THR A 69 12.50 11.41 9.48
N PRO A 70 12.83 11.83 10.72
CA PRO A 70 13.36 13.17 10.98
C PRO A 70 14.63 13.51 10.19
N ALA A 71 15.40 12.50 9.77
CA ALA A 71 16.60 12.66 8.96
C ALA A 71 16.32 12.71 7.43
N GLY A 72 15.04 12.72 7.03
CA GLY A 72 14.63 12.83 5.62
C GLY A 72 14.54 11.50 4.86
N ALA A 73 14.78 10.36 5.49
CA ALA A 73 14.56 9.07 4.84
C ALA A 73 13.06 8.81 4.65
N LYS A 74 12.67 8.41 3.44
CA LYS A 74 11.32 7.98 3.06
C LYS A 74 11.24 6.46 3.14
N VAL A 75 10.19 5.92 3.74
CA VAL A 75 9.99 4.48 3.88
C VAL A 75 8.60 4.10 3.40
N PHE A 76 8.55 3.20 2.43
CA PHE A 76 7.33 2.61 1.89
C PHE A 76 7.30 1.11 2.17
N ALA A 77 6.15 0.59 2.58
CA ALA A 77 5.90 -0.84 2.71
C ALA A 77 4.61 -1.23 1.95
N ALA A 78 4.73 -2.20 1.05
CA ALA A 78 3.64 -2.65 0.19
C ALA A 78 2.49 -3.32 0.98
N GLY A 79 2.80 -4.00 2.08
CA GLY A 79 1.81 -4.60 2.98
C GLY A 79 1.20 -5.91 2.51
N ALA A 80 1.58 -6.41 1.33
CA ALA A 80 1.24 -7.74 0.82
C ALA A 80 2.25 -8.21 -0.25
N PHE A 81 2.40 -9.52 -0.40
CA PHE A 81 3.44 -10.15 -1.23
C PHE A 81 3.35 -9.86 -2.74
N THR A 82 2.16 -9.56 -3.26
CA THR A 82 1.88 -9.63 -4.70
C THR A 82 2.13 -8.35 -5.48
N LEU A 83 2.31 -7.19 -4.83
CA LEU A 83 2.42 -5.90 -5.53
C LEU A 83 3.55 -5.90 -6.57
N ALA A 84 4.71 -6.45 -6.22
CA ALA A 84 5.86 -6.52 -7.12
C ALA A 84 5.60 -7.39 -8.37
N GLY A 85 4.73 -8.39 -8.27
CA GLY A 85 4.33 -9.23 -9.41
C GLY A 85 3.34 -8.54 -10.35
N SER A 86 2.65 -7.51 -9.87
CA SER A 86 1.59 -6.79 -10.58
C SER A 86 2.03 -5.44 -11.15
N VAL A 87 3.32 -5.10 -11.09
CA VAL A 87 3.84 -3.76 -11.47
C VAL A 87 3.55 -3.34 -12.92
N TRP A 88 3.24 -4.29 -13.81
CA TRP A 88 2.90 -4.03 -15.21
C TRP A 88 1.39 -4.04 -15.49
N GLU A 89 0.56 -4.22 -14.45
CA GLU A 89 -0.89 -4.09 -14.58
C GLU A 89 -1.26 -2.61 -14.74
N ALA A 90 -2.19 -2.31 -15.64
CA ALA A 90 -2.47 -0.94 -16.09
C ALA A 90 -2.95 0.01 -14.97
N ASP A 91 -3.54 -0.53 -13.90
CA ASP A 91 -3.99 0.20 -12.72
C ASP A 91 -2.95 0.24 -11.59
N VAL A 92 -1.88 -0.57 -11.66
CA VAL A 92 -0.79 -0.62 -10.69
C VAL A 92 0.43 0.18 -11.15
N GLU A 93 0.78 0.09 -12.43
CA GLU A 93 1.96 0.76 -13.03
C GLU A 93 2.00 2.27 -12.68
N PRO A 94 0.92 3.06 -12.88
CA PRO A 94 0.96 4.50 -12.59
C PRO A 94 1.15 4.82 -11.09
N VAL A 95 0.77 3.90 -10.20
CA VAL A 95 0.94 4.05 -8.75
C VAL A 95 2.40 3.82 -8.38
N VAL A 96 3.01 2.79 -8.97
CA VAL A 96 4.43 2.45 -8.77
C VAL A 96 5.35 3.53 -9.36
N GLU A 97 5.01 4.12 -10.51
CA GLU A 97 5.77 5.23 -11.09
C GLU A 97 5.77 6.48 -10.20
N ARG A 98 4.62 6.82 -9.61
CA ARG A 98 4.50 7.93 -8.65
C ARG A 98 5.26 7.64 -7.36
N LEU A 99 5.18 6.40 -6.87
CA LEU A 99 5.99 5.94 -5.75
C LEU A 99 7.48 6.12 -6.06
N TRP A 100 7.93 5.68 -7.23
CA TRP A 100 9.33 5.82 -7.62
C TRP A 100 9.79 7.28 -7.65
N THR A 101 8.95 8.16 -8.21
CA THR A 101 9.21 9.60 -8.24
C THR A 101 9.28 10.20 -6.83
N GLU A 102 8.34 9.82 -5.96
CA GLU A 102 8.34 10.26 -4.57
C GLU A 102 9.61 9.79 -3.83
N MET A 103 9.98 8.52 -3.98
CA MET A 103 11.09 7.92 -3.24
C MET A 103 12.47 8.40 -3.72
N SER A 104 12.57 8.91 -4.95
CA SER A 104 13.81 9.40 -5.55
C SER A 104 14.04 10.91 -5.39
N THR A 105 13.07 11.62 -4.83
CA THR A 105 13.17 13.06 -4.55
C THR A 105 13.54 13.31 -3.09
N GLY A 106 14.42 14.29 -2.85
CA GLY A 106 14.90 14.73 -1.53
C GLY A 106 14.86 16.24 -1.39
#